data_AF-B1W4B4-F1
#
_entry.id   AF-B1W4B4-F1
#
_cell.length_a   1.000
_cell.length_b   1.000
_cell.length_c   1.000
_cell.angle_alpha   90.00
_cell.angle_beta   90.00
_cell.angle_gamma   90.00
#
_symmetry.space_group_name_H-M   'P 1'
#
loop_
_entity.id
_entity.type
_entity.pdbx_description
1 polymer ?
#
loop_
_entity_poly.entity_id
_entity_poly.type
_entity_poly.pdbx_seq_one_letter_code
_entity_poly.pdbx_strand_id
1 'polypeptide(L)'
;MAGLRDMSEHAGTSDVLLTPLTGPARRKWERLARQEAEGWVFVLTEDEATVLAVDEASEAGHRDPAAAVVYPELHSRLVSWWLVHAWRSADLLADTLDSLTRWRIASGAVTARAVIEEAGALVQEHRAVVEGWEVGKAAAEGSVERPALVREALDPVLLKAGFGSRMENSHADLQATNVLTLVKKLTRETGEDRFPKWYDLLSDAAHPAFGARIAYATPGFRHESKAVMVRSYARSPMSLTDGGSAQYLEPTVALAVADSLIAAGTHIVDLLDDSLAVVDDFGLTTSAATLTRRTYWRAFHPTRGNRACPCGRGKWSACGHRWGAAGPGRT
;
A
#
# COMPACT_ATOMS: atom_id res chain seq x y z
N MET A 1 5.78 -6.91 13.80
CA MET A 1 4.55 -6.10 13.94
C MET A 1 4.69 -4.94 14.92
N ALA A 2 5.16 -5.14 16.17
CA ALA A 2 5.26 -4.04 17.15
C ALA A 2 6.00 -2.80 16.61
N GLY A 3 7.19 -2.96 16.01
CA GLY A 3 7.94 -1.83 15.44
C GLY A 3 7.18 -1.06 14.33
N LEU A 4 6.61 -1.74 13.34
CA LEU A 4 5.86 -1.09 12.25
C LEU A 4 4.61 -0.36 12.75
N ARG A 5 3.90 -0.96 13.71
CA ARG A 5 2.70 -0.36 14.31
C ARG A 5 3.07 0.86 15.14
N ASP A 6 4.05 0.76 16.04
CA ASP A 6 4.50 1.87 16.88
C ASP A 6 4.96 3.07 16.02
N MET A 7 5.54 2.80 14.84
CA MET A 7 6.01 3.81 13.91
C MET A 7 4.91 4.52 13.12
N SER A 8 3.76 3.86 12.88
CA SER A 8 2.70 4.38 12.02
C SER A 8 1.43 4.77 12.78
N GLU A 9 1.13 4.21 13.95
CA GLU A 9 -0.16 4.35 14.64
C GLU A 9 -0.58 5.80 14.93
N HIS A 10 0.38 6.69 15.15
CA HIS A 10 0.13 8.13 15.36
C HIS A 10 0.78 9.01 14.28
N ALA A 11 1.24 8.40 13.19
CA ALA A 11 1.77 9.16 12.07
C ALA A 11 0.64 9.99 11.45
N GLY A 12 0.98 11.18 10.97
CA GLY A 12 0.11 12.05 10.21
C GLY A 12 0.92 12.66 9.08
N THR A 13 0.32 12.74 7.90
CA THR A 13 1.00 13.31 6.73
C THR A 13 0.03 14.17 5.93
N SER A 14 0.59 14.95 5.01
CA SER A 14 -0.14 15.62 3.95
C SER A 14 0.60 15.33 2.66
N ASP A 15 -0.13 14.94 1.62
CA ASP A 15 0.43 14.93 0.29
C ASP A 15 0.02 16.19 -0.48
N VAL A 16 0.89 16.55 -1.42
CA VAL A 16 0.61 17.55 -2.42
C VAL A 16 0.30 16.79 -3.70
N LEU A 17 -0.69 17.26 -4.46
CA LEU A 17 -0.94 16.77 -5.80
C LEU A 17 -0.77 17.92 -6.79
N LEU A 18 0.18 17.76 -7.70
CA LEU A 18 0.37 18.74 -8.76
C LEU A 18 -0.68 18.58 -9.84
N THR A 19 -1.46 19.65 -10.05
CA THR A 19 -2.40 19.74 -11.16
C THR A 19 -1.75 20.51 -12.31
N PRO A 20 -1.58 19.89 -13.49
CA PRO A 20 -1.07 20.57 -14.68
C PRO A 20 -1.95 21.75 -15.08
N LEU A 21 -1.35 22.94 -15.20
CA LEU A 21 -2.06 24.16 -15.62
C LEU A 21 -1.81 24.43 -17.10
N THR A 22 -2.88 24.55 -17.88
CA THR A 22 -2.83 24.85 -19.32
C THR A 22 -3.71 26.04 -19.69
N GLY A 23 -3.44 26.65 -20.85
CA GLY A 23 -4.31 27.64 -21.49
C GLY A 23 -4.74 28.81 -20.58
N PRO A 24 -6.06 29.12 -20.46
CA PRO A 24 -6.54 30.19 -19.60
C PRO A 24 -6.21 30.04 -18.11
N ALA A 25 -6.17 28.80 -17.59
CA ALA A 25 -5.87 28.53 -16.19
C ALA A 25 -4.42 28.90 -15.85
N ARG A 26 -3.48 28.51 -16.73
CA ARG A 26 -2.07 28.93 -16.65
C ARG A 26 -1.94 30.46 -16.60
N ARG A 27 -2.54 31.18 -17.56
CA ARG A 27 -2.47 32.65 -17.62
C ARG A 27 -3.04 33.31 -16.35
N LYS A 28 -4.10 32.74 -15.79
CA LYS A 28 -4.69 33.23 -14.53
C LYS A 28 -3.71 33.04 -13.37
N TRP A 29 -3.11 31.86 -13.26
CA TRP A 29 -2.12 31.56 -12.22
C TRP A 29 -0.88 32.45 -12.33
N GLU A 30 -0.28 32.62 -13.52
CA GLU A 30 0.91 33.46 -13.72
C GLU A 30 0.68 34.90 -13.25
N ARG A 31 -0.53 35.43 -13.47
CA ARG A 31 -0.90 36.78 -13.00
C ARG A 31 -0.99 36.83 -11.46
N LEU A 32 -1.54 35.80 -10.83
CA LEU A 32 -1.67 35.73 -9.36
C LEU A 32 -0.30 35.54 -8.70
N ALA A 33 0.53 34.63 -9.21
CA ALA A 33 1.88 34.37 -8.70
C ALA A 33 2.81 35.59 -8.78
N ARG A 34 2.56 36.53 -9.71
CA ARG A 34 3.29 37.81 -9.79
C ARG A 34 2.77 38.88 -8.82
N GLN A 35 1.53 38.76 -8.36
CA GLN A 35 0.88 39.72 -7.45
C GLN A 35 1.12 39.38 -5.99
N GLU A 36 1.16 38.10 -5.66
CA GLU A 36 1.40 37.62 -4.31
C GLU A 36 2.90 37.43 -4.10
N ALA A 37 3.45 37.98 -3.01
CA ALA A 37 4.86 37.78 -2.62
C ALA A 37 5.13 36.35 -2.09
N GLU A 38 4.37 35.38 -2.58
CA GLU A 38 4.49 33.98 -2.24
C GLU A 38 5.68 33.40 -3.02
N GLY A 39 6.50 32.61 -2.33
CA GLY A 39 7.73 32.00 -2.89
C GLY A 39 7.42 30.85 -3.84
N TRP A 40 6.69 31.15 -4.91
CA TRP A 40 6.30 30.19 -5.94
C TRP A 40 7.51 29.77 -6.78
N VAL A 41 7.59 28.47 -7.02
CA VAL A 41 8.55 27.83 -7.92
C VAL A 41 7.76 27.01 -8.93
N PHE A 42 8.16 27.06 -10.20
CA PHE A 42 7.44 26.40 -11.28
C PHE A 42 8.37 25.84 -12.35
N VAL A 43 7.85 24.89 -13.11
CA VAL A 43 8.47 24.37 -14.33
C VAL A 43 7.47 24.38 -15.48
N LEU A 44 7.99 24.60 -16.69
CA LEU A 44 7.27 24.51 -17.95
C LEU A 44 7.59 23.18 -18.62
N THR A 45 6.61 22.61 -19.32
CA THR A 45 6.88 21.55 -20.30
C THR A 45 7.69 22.08 -21.47
N GLU A 46 8.33 21.21 -22.24
CA GLU A 46 9.17 21.60 -23.39
C GLU A 46 8.40 22.39 -24.45
N ASP A 47 7.12 22.07 -24.66
CA ASP A 47 6.21 22.79 -25.56
C ASP A 47 5.67 24.10 -24.97
N GLU A 48 6.13 24.44 -23.75
CA GLU A 48 5.65 25.52 -22.90
C GLU A 48 4.13 25.54 -22.72
N ALA A 49 3.39 24.47 -23.03
CA ALA A 49 1.93 24.49 -22.96
C ALA A 49 1.41 24.34 -21.52
N THR A 50 2.20 23.69 -20.67
CA THR A 50 1.81 23.25 -19.34
C THR A 50 2.76 23.80 -18.27
N VAL A 51 2.18 24.25 -17.16
CA VAL A 51 2.91 24.66 -15.95
C VAL A 51 2.61 23.71 -14.81
N LEU A 52 3.66 23.31 -14.08
CA LEU A 52 3.58 22.72 -12.75
C LEU A 52 4.18 23.72 -11.75
N ALA A 53 3.51 23.94 -10.62
CA ALA A 53 3.92 24.99 -9.67
C ALA A 53 3.69 24.58 -8.21
N VAL A 54 4.55 25.10 -7.32
CA VAL A 54 4.49 24.95 -5.86
C VAL A 54 4.79 26.30 -5.18
N ASP A 55 4.12 26.57 -4.07
CA ASP A 55 4.09 27.80 -3.25
C ASP A 55 5.01 27.77 -2.00
N GLU A 56 5.36 26.58 -1.52
CA GLU A 56 6.18 26.37 -0.32
C GLU A 56 7.57 25.79 -0.64
N ALA A 57 8.23 26.29 -1.67
CA ALA A 57 9.63 25.94 -1.90
C ALA A 57 10.53 26.50 -0.79
N SER A 58 11.58 25.76 -0.43
CA SER A 58 12.64 26.25 0.46
C SER A 58 13.63 27.13 -0.30
N GLU A 59 14.59 27.76 0.38
CA GLU A 59 15.68 28.48 -0.31
C GLU A 59 16.48 27.56 -1.24
N ALA A 60 16.69 26.30 -0.87
CA ALA A 60 17.34 25.31 -1.73
C ALA A 60 16.45 24.99 -2.95
N GLY A 61 15.15 24.88 -2.75
CA GLY A 61 14.20 24.64 -3.84
C GLY A 61 14.13 25.79 -4.85
N HIS A 62 14.32 27.04 -4.43
CA HIS A 62 14.42 28.17 -5.36
C HIS A 62 15.68 28.12 -6.24
N ARG A 63 16.74 27.40 -5.81
CA ARG A 63 17.97 27.21 -6.61
C ARG A 63 17.87 26.04 -7.58
N ASP A 64 16.97 25.09 -7.33
CA ASP A 64 16.69 23.96 -8.21
C ASP A 64 15.16 23.78 -8.40
N PRO A 65 14.55 24.60 -9.29
CA PRO A 65 13.10 24.61 -9.48
C PRO A 65 12.50 23.26 -9.88
N ALA A 66 13.19 22.51 -10.74
CA ALA A 66 12.68 21.25 -11.25
C ALA A 66 12.62 20.18 -10.17
N ALA A 67 13.67 20.06 -9.36
CA ALA A 67 13.67 19.16 -8.21
C ALA A 67 12.62 19.59 -7.17
N ALA A 68 12.49 20.89 -6.90
CA ALA A 68 11.58 21.41 -5.89
C ALA A 68 10.10 21.23 -6.21
N VAL A 69 9.73 21.33 -7.49
CA VAL A 69 8.37 21.05 -7.94
C VAL A 69 8.08 19.56 -7.85
N VAL A 70 9.00 18.70 -8.29
CA VAL A 70 8.72 17.27 -8.47
C VAL A 70 8.92 16.43 -7.19
N TYR A 71 10.09 16.50 -6.57
CA TYR A 71 10.47 15.50 -5.56
C TYR A 71 9.69 15.59 -4.25
N PRO A 72 9.45 16.78 -3.65
CA PRO A 72 8.62 16.89 -2.46
C PRO A 72 7.21 16.35 -2.67
N GLU A 73 6.60 16.63 -3.82
CA GLU A 73 5.27 16.15 -4.16
C GLU A 73 5.24 14.61 -4.23
N LEU A 74 6.07 14.01 -5.08
CA LEU A 74 6.12 12.56 -5.23
C LEU A 74 6.46 11.84 -3.92
N HIS A 75 7.39 12.39 -3.13
CA HIS A 75 7.75 11.82 -1.83
C HIS A 75 6.59 11.86 -0.84
N SER A 76 5.86 12.99 -0.78
CA SER A 76 4.70 13.11 0.10
C SER A 76 3.59 12.11 -0.27
N ARG A 77 3.38 11.87 -1.57
CA ARG A 77 2.43 10.86 -2.07
C ARG A 77 2.89 9.43 -1.79
N LEU A 78 4.18 9.13 -1.93
CA LEU A 78 4.77 7.84 -1.53
C LEU A 78 4.59 7.58 -0.03
N VAL A 79 4.80 8.60 0.79
CA VAL A 79 4.57 8.54 2.24
C VAL A 79 3.09 8.28 2.54
N SER A 80 2.16 9.03 1.92
CA SER A 80 0.73 8.80 2.09
C SER A 80 0.31 7.39 1.68
N TRP A 81 0.75 6.94 0.50
CA TRP A 81 0.52 5.59 -0.01
C TRP A 81 0.93 4.53 1.00
N TRP A 82 2.16 4.62 1.51
CA TRP A 82 2.67 3.67 2.50
C TRP A 82 1.87 3.68 3.80
N LEU A 83 1.56 4.88 4.34
CA LEU A 83 0.81 5.02 5.59
C LEU A 83 -0.60 4.44 5.48
N VAL A 84 -1.30 4.68 4.37
CA VAL A 84 -2.64 4.13 4.13
C VAL A 84 -2.62 2.60 4.16
N HIS A 85 -1.66 1.97 3.47
CA HIS A 85 -1.50 0.51 3.52
C HIS A 85 -1.12 0.01 4.91
N ALA A 86 -0.23 0.70 5.61
CA ALA A 86 0.19 0.32 6.96
C ALA A 86 -0.98 0.35 7.95
N TRP A 87 -1.77 1.43 7.96
CA TRP A 87 -2.95 1.57 8.83
C TRP A 87 -4.02 0.55 8.50
N ARG A 88 -4.40 0.46 7.22
CA ARG A 88 -5.42 -0.49 6.77
C ARG A 88 -5.03 -1.93 7.07
N SER A 89 -3.76 -2.29 6.85
CA SER A 89 -3.24 -3.61 7.20
C SER A 89 -3.32 -3.86 8.70
N ALA A 90 -2.92 -2.90 9.55
CA ALA A 90 -2.99 -3.05 11.00
C ALA A 90 -4.42 -3.30 11.48
N ASP A 91 -5.39 -2.52 10.99
CA ASP A 91 -6.81 -2.66 11.32
C ASP A 91 -7.34 -4.03 10.89
N LEU A 92 -7.12 -4.42 9.62
CA LEU A 92 -7.61 -5.68 9.08
C LEU A 92 -7.01 -6.90 9.78
N LEU A 93 -5.72 -6.88 10.10
CA LEU A 93 -5.05 -7.98 10.81
C LEU A 93 -5.57 -8.09 12.25
N ALA A 94 -5.72 -6.97 12.96
CA ALA A 94 -6.23 -6.95 14.32
C ALA A 94 -7.68 -7.41 14.40
N ASP A 95 -8.55 -6.90 13.53
CA ASP A 95 -9.97 -7.24 13.51
C ASP A 95 -10.21 -8.71 13.09
N THR A 96 -9.39 -9.24 12.19
CA THR A 96 -9.46 -10.66 11.81
C THR A 96 -9.07 -11.56 12.99
N LEU A 97 -7.99 -11.22 13.70
CA LEU A 97 -7.55 -11.95 14.89
C LEU A 97 -8.60 -11.90 16.01
N ASP A 98 -9.12 -10.71 16.34
CA ASP A 98 -10.15 -10.58 17.37
C ASP A 98 -11.44 -11.33 16.97
N SER A 99 -11.83 -11.29 15.69
CA SER A 99 -12.97 -12.05 15.18
C SER A 99 -12.76 -13.56 15.36
N LEU A 100 -11.57 -14.08 15.04
CA LEU A 100 -11.22 -15.49 15.24
C LEU A 100 -11.26 -15.88 16.72
N THR A 101 -10.59 -15.11 17.59
CA THR A 101 -10.50 -15.42 19.02
C THR A 101 -11.86 -15.41 19.72
N ARG A 102 -12.79 -14.55 19.26
CA ARG A 102 -14.17 -14.51 19.76
C ARG A 102 -15.14 -15.42 19.01
N TRP A 103 -14.64 -16.27 18.11
CA TRP A 103 -15.42 -17.18 17.28
C TRP A 103 -16.51 -16.49 16.42
N ARG A 104 -16.26 -15.24 16.00
CA ARG A 104 -17.12 -14.47 15.09
C ARG A 104 -16.81 -14.80 13.64
N ILE A 105 -17.00 -16.06 13.25
CA ILE A 105 -16.48 -16.63 11.99
C ILE A 105 -16.95 -15.89 10.73
N ALA A 106 -18.21 -15.43 10.66
CA ALA A 106 -18.66 -14.64 9.51
C ALA A 106 -17.92 -13.28 9.39
N SER A 107 -17.71 -12.59 10.52
CA SER A 107 -16.91 -11.36 10.55
C SER A 107 -15.46 -11.64 10.17
N GLY A 108 -14.88 -12.72 10.73
CA GLY A 108 -13.54 -13.17 10.38
C GLY A 108 -13.39 -13.48 8.89
N ALA A 109 -14.40 -14.07 8.25
CA ALA A 109 -14.38 -14.34 6.81
C ALA A 109 -14.36 -13.05 5.97
N VAL A 110 -15.15 -12.04 6.37
CA VAL A 110 -15.15 -10.73 5.71
C VAL A 110 -13.78 -10.08 5.82
N THR A 111 -13.21 -10.01 7.02
CA THR A 111 -11.95 -9.31 7.25
C THR A 111 -10.76 -10.08 6.67
N ALA A 112 -10.72 -11.42 6.79
CA ALA A 112 -9.66 -12.22 6.18
C ALA A 112 -9.65 -12.13 4.66
N ARG A 113 -10.82 -12.07 4.01
CA ARG A 113 -10.89 -11.79 2.57
C ARG A 113 -10.23 -10.45 2.27
N ALA A 114 -10.59 -9.40 3.01
CA ALA A 114 -10.00 -8.07 2.85
C ALA A 114 -8.48 -8.05 3.11
N VAL A 115 -7.95 -8.88 4.02
CA VAL A 115 -6.49 -9.05 4.22
C VAL A 115 -5.82 -9.62 2.96
N ILE A 116 -6.43 -10.61 2.30
CA ILE A 116 -5.90 -11.16 1.03
C ILE A 116 -5.92 -10.08 -0.07
N GLU A 117 -7.01 -9.30 -0.15
CA GLU A 117 -7.15 -8.21 -1.11
C GLU A 117 -6.06 -7.14 -0.90
N GLU A 118 -5.84 -6.75 0.36
CA GLU A 118 -4.82 -5.79 0.78
C GLU A 118 -3.41 -6.27 0.42
N ALA A 119 -3.07 -7.51 0.76
CA ALA A 119 -1.79 -8.11 0.40
C ALA A 119 -1.58 -8.09 -1.13
N GLY A 120 -2.61 -8.44 -1.91
CA GLY A 120 -2.54 -8.44 -3.37
C GLY A 120 -2.39 -7.03 -3.96
N ALA A 121 -3.06 -6.03 -3.40
CA ALA A 121 -2.91 -4.63 -3.78
C ALA A 121 -1.49 -4.14 -3.52
N LEU A 122 -0.99 -4.35 -2.30
CA LEU A 122 0.35 -3.93 -1.88
C LEU A 122 1.43 -4.58 -2.76
N VAL A 123 1.34 -5.89 -3.07
CA VAL A 123 2.27 -6.58 -4.00
C VAL A 123 2.30 -5.92 -5.37
N GLN A 124 1.14 -5.58 -5.92
CA GLN A 124 1.08 -4.96 -7.22
C GLN A 124 1.69 -3.56 -7.21
N GLU A 125 1.31 -2.74 -6.23
CA GLU A 125 1.68 -1.34 -6.17
C GLU A 125 3.14 -1.16 -5.78
N HIS A 126 3.63 -1.94 -4.80
CA HIS A 126 5.04 -1.97 -4.42
C HIS A 126 5.93 -2.24 -5.63
N ARG A 127 5.63 -3.26 -6.44
CA ARG A 127 6.41 -3.57 -7.65
C ARG A 127 6.44 -2.40 -8.63
N ALA A 128 5.28 -1.80 -8.89
CA ALA A 128 5.19 -0.65 -9.80
C ALA A 128 5.96 0.57 -9.27
N VAL A 129 5.93 0.81 -7.95
CA VAL A 129 6.69 1.88 -7.29
C VAL A 129 8.19 1.61 -7.37
N VAL A 130 8.65 0.39 -7.09
CA VAL A 130 10.05 0.00 -7.21
C VAL A 130 10.53 0.15 -8.64
N GLU A 131 9.81 -0.42 -9.62
CA GLU A 131 10.14 -0.33 -11.04
C GLU A 131 10.24 1.14 -11.50
N GLY A 132 9.25 1.97 -11.12
CA GLY A 132 9.25 3.40 -11.45
C GLY A 132 10.39 4.17 -10.79
N TRP A 133 10.71 3.84 -9.53
CA TRP A 133 11.81 4.48 -8.82
C TRP A 133 13.17 4.09 -9.41
N GLU A 134 13.40 2.82 -9.72
CA GLU A 134 14.65 2.33 -10.32
C GLU A 134 14.94 2.99 -11.67
N VAL A 135 13.92 3.23 -12.51
CA VAL A 135 14.07 4.01 -13.76
C VAL A 135 14.63 5.41 -13.48
N GLY A 136 14.04 6.11 -12.51
CA GLY A 136 14.49 7.44 -12.12
C GLY A 136 15.86 7.44 -11.44
N LYS A 137 16.14 6.43 -10.63
CA LYS A 137 17.38 6.31 -9.84
C LYS A 137 18.59 5.98 -10.72
N ALA A 138 18.38 5.24 -11.81
CA ALA A 138 19.42 4.91 -12.79
C ALA A 138 19.84 6.09 -13.69
N ALA A 139 19.13 7.22 -13.66
CA ALA A 139 19.48 8.39 -14.45
C ALA A 139 20.85 8.97 -14.06
N ALA A 140 21.66 9.31 -15.06
CA ALA A 140 23.01 9.84 -14.88
C ALA A 140 23.03 11.04 -13.93
N GLU A 141 23.97 11.07 -12.96
CA GLU A 141 24.11 12.13 -11.95
C GLU A 141 24.23 13.52 -12.60
N GLY A 142 23.63 14.55 -11.98
CA GLY A 142 23.56 15.91 -12.54
C GLY A 142 22.65 16.15 -13.77
N SER A 143 21.99 15.13 -14.34
CA SER A 143 21.05 15.36 -15.47
C SER A 143 19.90 16.31 -15.09
N VAL A 144 19.73 17.37 -15.89
CA VAL A 144 18.64 18.36 -15.77
C VAL A 144 17.26 17.76 -16.07
N GLU A 145 17.21 16.64 -16.79
CA GLU A 145 15.99 15.93 -17.15
C GLU A 145 15.52 14.97 -16.05
N ARG A 146 16.36 14.70 -15.03
CA ARG A 146 16.05 13.67 -14.01
C ARG A 146 14.71 13.91 -13.30
N PRO A 147 14.36 15.12 -12.83
CA PRO A 147 13.06 15.34 -12.22
C PRO A 147 11.90 14.97 -13.15
N ALA A 148 11.99 15.30 -14.44
CA ALA A 148 10.96 14.96 -15.41
C ALA A 148 10.83 13.44 -15.60
N LEU A 149 11.95 12.73 -15.76
CA LEU A 149 11.97 11.27 -15.90
C LEU A 149 11.40 10.56 -14.66
N VAL A 150 11.80 10.99 -13.46
CA VAL A 150 11.27 10.45 -12.19
C VAL A 150 9.75 10.65 -12.11
N ARG A 151 9.27 11.83 -12.51
CA ARG A 151 7.84 12.12 -12.55
C ARG A 151 7.11 11.23 -13.56
N GLU A 152 7.62 11.12 -14.78
CA GLU A 152 7.00 10.29 -15.83
C GLU A 152 6.86 8.83 -15.37
N ALA A 153 7.86 8.31 -14.65
CA ALA A 153 7.87 6.93 -14.17
C ALA A 153 6.93 6.71 -12.96
N LEU A 154 6.85 7.66 -12.01
CA LEU A 154 6.14 7.45 -10.74
C LEU A 154 4.76 8.11 -10.66
N ASP A 155 4.54 9.24 -11.33
CA ASP A 155 3.27 9.98 -11.24
C ASP A 155 2.05 9.13 -11.63
N PRO A 156 2.06 8.39 -12.76
CA PRO A 156 0.92 7.53 -13.12
C PRO A 156 0.67 6.42 -12.10
N VAL A 157 1.74 5.85 -11.53
CA VAL A 157 1.66 4.78 -10.53
C VAL A 157 0.99 5.30 -9.26
N LEU A 158 1.49 6.41 -8.72
CA LEU A 158 1.00 7.02 -7.49
C LEU A 158 -0.41 7.61 -7.68
N LEU A 159 -0.74 8.11 -8.87
CA LEU A 159 -2.05 8.67 -9.16
C LEU A 159 -3.09 7.56 -9.15
N LYS A 160 -2.75 6.41 -9.74
CA LYS A 160 -3.58 5.22 -9.72
C LYS A 160 -3.69 4.61 -8.32
N ALA A 161 -2.63 4.59 -7.53
CA ALA A 161 -2.68 4.10 -6.15
C ALA A 161 -3.57 4.98 -5.26
N GLY A 162 -3.48 6.31 -5.38
CA GLY A 162 -4.27 7.24 -4.57
C GLY A 162 -5.74 7.42 -4.99
N PHE A 163 -6.03 7.36 -6.30
CA PHE A 163 -7.35 7.70 -6.86
C PHE A 163 -8.00 6.59 -7.68
N GLY A 164 -7.35 5.42 -7.76
CA GLY A 164 -7.87 4.27 -8.49
C GLY A 164 -9.24 3.84 -7.96
N SER A 165 -10.23 3.73 -8.83
CA SER A 165 -11.59 3.37 -8.42
C SER A 165 -12.30 2.48 -9.44
N ARG A 166 -13.27 1.71 -8.96
CA ARG A 166 -14.24 0.95 -9.78
C ARG A 166 -15.65 1.53 -9.70
N MET A 167 -15.82 2.65 -9.01
CA MET A 167 -17.12 3.31 -8.87
C MET A 167 -17.61 3.83 -10.22
N GLU A 168 -18.92 3.87 -10.39
CA GLU A 168 -19.53 4.52 -11.56
C GLU A 168 -19.03 5.97 -11.67
N ASN A 169 -18.72 6.42 -12.90
CA ASN A 169 -18.13 7.72 -13.20
C ASN A 169 -16.66 7.92 -12.74
N SER A 170 -15.95 6.86 -12.36
CA SER A 170 -14.48 6.95 -12.20
C SER A 170 -13.79 7.21 -13.54
N HIS A 171 -12.69 7.98 -13.51
CA HIS A 171 -11.92 8.30 -14.71
C HIS A 171 -11.40 7.00 -15.35
N ALA A 172 -11.52 6.88 -16.68
CA ALA A 172 -11.16 5.64 -17.40
C ALA A 172 -9.68 5.26 -17.18
N ASP A 173 -8.80 6.26 -17.10
CA ASP A 173 -7.37 6.05 -16.88
C ASP A 173 -7.03 5.66 -15.42
N LEU A 174 -7.98 5.81 -14.49
CA LEU A 174 -7.85 5.50 -13.07
C LEU A 174 -8.70 4.30 -12.65
N GLN A 175 -8.98 3.38 -13.56
CA GLN A 175 -9.69 2.15 -13.21
C GLN A 175 -8.84 1.26 -12.28
N ALA A 176 -9.38 0.98 -11.10
CA ALA A 176 -8.74 0.08 -10.15
C ALA A 176 -8.71 -1.37 -10.65
N THR A 177 -7.64 -2.08 -10.26
CA THR A 177 -7.39 -3.45 -10.71
C THR A 177 -8.46 -4.40 -10.16
N ASN A 178 -8.86 -5.39 -10.97
CA ASN A 178 -9.80 -6.40 -10.50
C ASN A 178 -9.17 -7.24 -9.37
N VAL A 179 -9.95 -7.49 -8.32
CA VAL A 179 -9.52 -8.23 -7.12
C VAL A 179 -9.00 -9.63 -7.43
N LEU A 180 -9.60 -10.36 -8.37
CA LEU A 180 -9.12 -11.70 -8.75
C LEU A 180 -7.75 -11.63 -9.44
N THR A 181 -7.44 -10.52 -10.12
CA THR A 181 -6.11 -10.27 -10.66
C THR A 181 -5.10 -10.03 -9.53
N LEU A 182 -5.49 -9.33 -8.47
CA LEU A 182 -4.64 -9.13 -7.28
C LEU A 182 -4.36 -10.47 -6.57
N VAL A 183 -5.38 -11.30 -6.36
CA VAL A 183 -5.24 -12.64 -5.76
C VAL A 183 -4.28 -13.52 -6.57
N LYS A 184 -4.38 -13.49 -7.91
CA LYS A 184 -3.45 -14.22 -8.80
C LYS A 184 -2.01 -13.70 -8.67
N LYS A 185 -1.82 -12.39 -8.58
CA LYS A 185 -0.49 -11.78 -8.40
C LYS A 185 0.12 -12.15 -7.05
N LEU A 186 -0.68 -12.15 -5.99
CA LEU A 186 -0.27 -12.57 -4.65
C LEU A 186 0.13 -14.06 -4.63
N THR A 187 -0.70 -14.92 -5.22
CA THR A 187 -0.42 -16.37 -5.39
C THR A 187 0.94 -16.59 -6.07
N ARG A 188 1.19 -15.86 -7.15
CA ARG A 188 2.46 -15.95 -7.89
C ARG A 188 3.65 -15.45 -7.08
N GLU A 189 3.48 -14.36 -6.32
CA GLU A 189 4.59 -13.78 -5.54
C GLU A 189 4.98 -14.65 -4.35
N THR A 190 3.99 -15.21 -3.66
CA THR A 190 4.21 -15.99 -2.45
C THR A 190 4.48 -17.47 -2.74
N GLY A 191 4.12 -17.96 -3.93
CA GLY A 191 4.11 -19.39 -4.26
C GLY A 191 2.99 -20.18 -3.55
N GLU A 192 2.10 -19.51 -2.84
CA GLU A 192 1.02 -20.12 -2.05
C GLU A 192 -0.23 -20.35 -2.92
N ASP A 193 -0.42 -21.60 -3.36
CA ASP A 193 -1.50 -21.99 -4.27
C ASP A 193 -2.90 -22.02 -3.62
N ARG A 194 -2.97 -21.89 -2.28
CA ARG A 194 -4.24 -21.90 -1.54
C ARG A 194 -4.96 -20.55 -1.56
N PHE A 195 -4.30 -19.44 -1.90
CA PHE A 195 -4.94 -18.12 -1.91
C PHE A 195 -6.25 -18.04 -2.71
N PRO A 196 -6.35 -18.57 -3.95
CA PRO A 196 -7.62 -18.58 -4.68
C PRO A 196 -8.70 -19.40 -3.96
N LYS A 197 -8.33 -20.56 -3.38
CA LYS A 197 -9.27 -21.45 -2.66
C LYS A 197 -9.79 -20.78 -1.38
N TRP A 198 -8.91 -20.15 -0.62
CA TRP A 198 -9.29 -19.37 0.56
C TRP A 198 -10.16 -18.20 0.16
N TYR A 199 -9.77 -17.42 -0.85
CA TYR A 199 -10.55 -16.27 -1.31
C TYR A 199 -11.98 -16.65 -1.73
N ASP A 200 -12.15 -17.73 -2.50
CA ASP A 200 -13.46 -18.20 -2.92
C ASP A 200 -14.31 -18.66 -1.72
N LEU A 201 -13.74 -19.48 -0.83
CA LEU A 201 -14.43 -19.97 0.37
C LEU A 201 -14.83 -18.82 1.32
N LEU A 202 -13.91 -17.89 1.57
CA LEU A 202 -14.14 -16.73 2.44
C LEU A 202 -15.15 -15.76 1.82
N SER A 203 -15.14 -15.60 0.50
CA SER A 203 -16.17 -14.85 -0.23
C SER A 203 -17.55 -15.49 -0.09
N ASP A 204 -17.65 -16.81 -0.23
CA ASP A 204 -18.92 -17.53 -0.05
C ASP A 204 -19.39 -17.52 1.42
N ALA A 205 -18.44 -17.45 2.37
CA ALA A 205 -18.72 -17.31 3.79
C ALA A 205 -19.13 -15.90 4.22
N ALA A 206 -18.64 -14.87 3.53
CA ALA A 206 -18.96 -13.46 3.78
C ALA A 206 -20.35 -13.05 3.25
N HIS A 207 -20.80 -13.68 2.17
CA HIS A 207 -22.12 -13.45 1.57
C HIS A 207 -23.17 -14.42 2.13
N PRO A 208 -24.49 -14.17 1.99
CA PRO A 208 -25.55 -15.09 2.44
C PRO A 208 -25.66 -16.38 1.60
N ALA A 209 -24.52 -16.99 1.27
CA ALA A 209 -24.36 -18.18 0.43
C ALA A 209 -24.11 -19.44 1.28
N PHE A 210 -23.65 -20.53 0.65
CA PHE A 210 -23.52 -21.83 1.29
C PHE A 210 -22.47 -21.80 2.42
N GLY A 211 -21.35 -21.11 2.17
CA GLY A 211 -20.25 -20.81 3.08
C GLY A 211 -20.73 -20.25 4.40
N ALA A 212 -21.60 -19.23 4.36
CA ALA A 212 -22.15 -18.61 5.56
C ALA A 212 -22.96 -19.58 6.41
N ARG A 213 -23.60 -20.57 5.78
CA ARG A 213 -24.35 -21.61 6.49
C ARG A 213 -23.41 -22.65 7.08
N ILE A 214 -22.37 -23.08 6.37
CA ILE A 214 -21.44 -24.12 6.87
C ILE A 214 -20.47 -23.59 7.93
N ALA A 215 -20.23 -22.28 7.99
CA ALA A 215 -19.48 -21.64 9.08
C ALA A 215 -20.05 -21.94 10.48
N TYR A 216 -21.33 -22.28 10.56
CA TYR A 216 -22.05 -22.53 11.81
C TYR A 216 -22.64 -23.94 11.89
N ALA A 217 -22.22 -24.88 11.06
CA ALA A 217 -22.91 -26.16 10.99
C ALA A 217 -22.02 -27.36 10.77
N THR A 218 -22.50 -28.52 11.22
CA THR A 218 -21.86 -29.80 10.98
C THR A 218 -21.92 -30.19 9.50
N PRO A 219 -21.11 -31.15 9.04
CA PRO A 219 -21.44 -31.91 7.83
C PRO A 219 -22.85 -32.49 7.93
N GLY A 220 -23.51 -32.69 6.78
CA GLY A 220 -24.83 -33.32 6.75
C GLY A 220 -24.73 -34.83 6.96
N PHE A 221 -25.31 -35.34 8.03
CA PHE A 221 -25.38 -36.78 8.30
C PHE A 221 -26.61 -37.35 7.60
N ARG A 222 -26.39 -38.13 6.55
CA ARG A 222 -27.47 -38.74 5.76
C ARG A 222 -27.71 -40.17 6.24
N HIS A 223 -28.96 -40.51 6.52
CA HIS A 223 -29.36 -41.89 6.80
C HIS A 223 -29.06 -42.78 5.58
N GLU A 224 -28.76 -44.07 5.77
CA GLU A 224 -28.36 -44.99 4.68
C GLU A 224 -29.39 -45.05 3.55
N SER A 225 -30.68 -45.00 3.88
CA SER A 225 -31.78 -44.96 2.91
C SER A 225 -31.86 -43.67 2.07
N LYS A 226 -31.05 -42.65 2.39
CA LYS A 226 -31.07 -41.29 1.82
C LYS A 226 -32.37 -40.50 2.06
N ALA A 227 -33.32 -41.06 2.79
CA ALA A 227 -34.62 -40.43 3.05
C ALA A 227 -34.52 -39.21 3.99
N VAL A 228 -33.50 -39.16 4.86
CA VAL A 228 -33.34 -38.10 5.87
C VAL A 228 -31.87 -37.68 5.94
N MET A 229 -31.64 -36.37 6.12
CA MET A 229 -30.36 -35.77 6.47
C MET A 229 -30.55 -34.88 7.70
N VAL A 230 -29.66 -35.02 8.68
CA VAL A 230 -29.61 -34.14 9.86
C VAL A 230 -28.34 -33.28 9.77
N ARG A 231 -28.49 -32.01 10.18
CA ARG A 231 -27.39 -31.07 10.35
C ARG A 231 -27.63 -30.26 11.61
N SER A 232 -26.61 -30.14 12.45
CA SER A 232 -26.67 -29.31 13.65
C SER A 232 -26.03 -27.96 13.39
N TYR A 233 -26.50 -26.94 14.11
CA TYR A 233 -26.01 -25.57 13.98
C TYR A 233 -25.59 -25.03 15.34
N ALA A 234 -24.41 -24.41 15.41
CA ALA A 234 -23.91 -23.77 16.61
C ALA A 234 -23.00 -22.58 16.26
N ARG A 235 -22.91 -21.63 17.20
CA ARG A 235 -21.96 -20.51 17.15
C ARG A 235 -20.65 -20.81 17.89
N SER A 236 -20.31 -22.08 18.02
CA SER A 236 -19.13 -22.55 18.72
C SER A 236 -18.53 -23.75 17.97
N PRO A 237 -17.26 -24.11 18.24
CA PRO A 237 -16.72 -25.37 17.77
C PRO A 237 -17.67 -26.52 18.16
N MET A 238 -17.88 -27.45 17.24
CA MET A 238 -18.77 -28.59 17.43
C MET A 238 -17.95 -29.89 17.49
N SER A 239 -18.44 -30.85 18.26
CA SER A 239 -17.90 -32.19 18.34
C SER A 239 -19.01 -33.23 18.21
N LEU A 240 -18.69 -34.38 17.64
CA LEU A 240 -19.51 -35.57 17.67
C LEU A 240 -19.08 -36.44 18.85
N THR A 241 -20.03 -37.02 19.58
CA THR A 241 -19.76 -37.97 20.66
C THR A 241 -20.38 -39.32 20.30
N ASP A 242 -19.60 -40.39 20.37
CA ASP A 242 -20.05 -41.77 20.09
C ASP A 242 -20.20 -42.64 21.36
N GLY A 243 -20.28 -42.01 22.53
CA GLY A 243 -20.45 -42.69 23.82
C GLY A 243 -19.15 -43.16 24.49
N GLY A 244 -18.01 -43.05 23.81
CA GLY A 244 -16.68 -43.33 24.39
C GLY A 244 -15.58 -42.35 23.96
N SER A 245 -15.80 -41.60 22.87
CA SER A 245 -14.88 -40.60 22.35
C SER A 245 -15.61 -39.34 21.86
N ALA A 246 -14.89 -38.22 21.81
CA ALA A 246 -15.36 -36.97 21.22
C ALA A 246 -14.49 -36.64 20.01
N GLN A 247 -15.09 -36.58 18.82
CA GLN A 247 -14.44 -36.15 17.60
C GLN A 247 -14.80 -34.69 17.31
N TYR A 248 -13.83 -33.79 17.41
CA TYR A 248 -14.03 -32.40 17.00
C TYR A 248 -14.22 -32.31 15.48
N LEU A 249 -15.24 -31.56 15.06
CA LEU A 249 -15.46 -31.28 13.65
C LEU A 249 -14.51 -30.18 13.21
N GLU A 250 -13.88 -30.38 12.05
CA GLU A 250 -12.96 -29.41 11.48
C GLU A 250 -13.71 -28.11 11.13
N PRO A 251 -13.33 -26.95 11.72
CA PRO A 251 -14.01 -25.70 11.47
C PRO A 251 -13.45 -25.05 10.19
N THR A 252 -13.77 -25.62 9.02
CA THR A 252 -13.14 -25.31 7.72
C THR A 252 -13.03 -23.80 7.42
N VAL A 253 -14.10 -23.03 7.66
CA VAL A 253 -14.08 -21.58 7.43
C VAL A 253 -13.17 -20.87 8.43
N ALA A 254 -13.19 -21.27 9.71
CA ALA A 254 -12.32 -20.68 10.73
C ALA A 254 -10.83 -20.98 10.45
N LEU A 255 -10.52 -22.18 9.97
CA LEU A 255 -9.17 -22.55 9.54
C LEU A 255 -8.74 -21.74 8.32
N ALA A 256 -9.61 -21.59 7.31
CA ALA A 256 -9.29 -20.75 6.16
C ALA A 256 -9.01 -19.29 6.57
N VAL A 257 -9.79 -18.73 7.49
CA VAL A 257 -9.55 -17.39 8.07
C VAL A 257 -8.19 -17.33 8.75
N ALA A 258 -7.86 -18.31 9.61
CA ALA A 258 -6.60 -18.35 10.34
C ALA A 258 -5.38 -18.53 9.41
N ASP A 259 -5.44 -19.50 8.50
CA ASP A 259 -4.35 -19.78 7.56
C ASP A 259 -4.10 -18.61 6.61
N SER A 260 -5.18 -18.02 6.05
CA SER A 260 -5.03 -16.86 5.18
C SER A 260 -4.51 -15.64 5.94
N LEU A 261 -4.93 -15.46 7.19
CA LEU A 261 -4.44 -14.38 8.06
C LEU A 261 -2.94 -14.52 8.28
N ILE A 262 -2.45 -15.72 8.62
CA ILE A 262 -1.03 -15.97 8.84
C ILE A 262 -0.25 -15.77 7.54
N ALA A 263 -0.69 -16.37 6.43
CA ALA A 263 0.00 -16.33 5.16
C ALA A 263 0.06 -14.91 4.58
N ALA A 264 -1.09 -14.23 4.44
CA ALA A 264 -1.12 -12.87 3.91
C ALA A 264 -0.53 -11.86 4.90
N GLY A 265 -0.79 -12.00 6.21
CA GLY A 265 -0.29 -11.08 7.22
C GLY A 265 1.23 -11.08 7.35
N THR A 266 1.86 -12.25 7.28
CA THR A 266 3.34 -12.34 7.26
C THR A 266 3.89 -11.61 6.03
N HIS A 267 3.30 -11.85 4.86
CA HIS A 267 3.74 -11.23 3.63
C HIS A 267 3.53 -9.70 3.62
N ILE A 268 2.40 -9.21 4.12
CA ILE A 268 2.12 -7.78 4.28
C ILE A 268 3.19 -7.11 5.14
N VAL A 269 3.55 -7.71 6.28
CA VAL A 269 4.55 -7.14 7.20
C VAL A 269 5.91 -6.99 6.52
N ASP A 270 6.36 -8.03 5.83
CA ASP A 270 7.63 -8.00 5.10
C ASP A 270 7.62 -6.95 3.99
N LEU A 271 6.52 -6.89 3.24
CA LEU A 271 6.38 -6.00 2.09
C LEU A 271 6.22 -4.53 2.51
N LEU A 272 5.58 -4.26 3.65
CA LEU A 272 5.53 -2.92 4.23
C LEU A 272 6.93 -2.45 4.64
N ASP A 273 7.76 -3.32 5.22
CA ASP A 273 9.15 -2.95 5.54
C ASP A 273 9.95 -2.62 4.28
N ASP A 274 9.85 -3.44 3.22
CA ASP A 274 10.51 -3.19 1.95
C ASP A 274 10.01 -1.91 1.28
N SER A 275 8.70 -1.71 1.29
CA SER A 275 8.09 -0.50 0.73
C SER A 275 8.58 0.74 1.47
N LEU A 276 8.72 0.68 2.79
CA LEU A 276 9.24 1.81 3.58
C LEU A 276 10.69 2.12 3.23
N ALA A 277 11.50 1.08 2.95
CA ALA A 277 12.87 1.26 2.49
C ALA A 277 12.93 2.04 1.18
N VAL A 278 12.00 1.78 0.25
CA VAL A 278 11.90 2.49 -1.03
C VAL A 278 11.45 3.94 -0.83
N VAL A 279 10.47 4.18 0.04
CA VAL A 279 10.03 5.54 0.41
C VAL A 279 11.20 6.34 0.99
N ASP A 280 11.91 5.77 1.97
CA ASP A 280 13.07 6.40 2.59
C ASP A 280 14.20 6.64 1.57
N ASP A 281 14.42 5.68 0.67
CA ASP A 281 15.45 5.79 -0.36
C ASP A 281 15.14 6.89 -1.37
N PHE A 282 13.88 7.03 -1.79
CA PHE A 282 13.43 8.14 -2.60
C PHE A 282 13.70 9.47 -1.87
N GLY A 283 13.20 9.62 -0.64
CA GLY A 283 13.29 10.88 0.11
C GLY A 283 14.73 11.31 0.37
N LEU A 284 15.60 10.37 0.75
CA LEU A 284 17.00 10.65 1.07
C LEU A 284 17.88 10.83 -0.18
N THR A 285 17.62 10.08 -1.26
CA THR A 285 18.36 10.24 -2.52
C THR A 285 18.03 11.56 -3.21
N THR A 286 16.74 11.94 -3.22
CA THR A 286 16.27 13.20 -3.82
C THR A 286 16.48 14.41 -2.92
N SER A 287 16.74 14.20 -1.63
CA SER A 287 16.73 15.26 -0.61
C SER A 287 15.41 16.04 -0.56
N ALA A 288 14.27 15.38 -0.87
CA ALA A 288 12.96 16.02 -1.04
C ALA A 288 12.57 16.96 0.12
N ALA A 289 12.82 16.54 1.37
CA ALA A 289 12.52 17.34 2.55
C ALA A 289 13.31 18.66 2.62
N THR A 290 14.46 18.77 1.95
CA THR A 290 15.25 20.00 1.92
C THR A 290 14.72 21.03 0.92
N LEU A 291 13.84 20.64 -0.01
CA LEU A 291 13.40 21.46 -1.14
C LEU A 291 12.06 22.16 -0.88
N THR A 292 11.36 21.81 0.20
CA THR A 292 10.08 22.41 0.59
C THR A 292 10.11 22.88 2.05
N ARG A 293 9.25 23.83 2.38
CA ARG A 293 8.94 24.27 3.75
C ARG A 293 7.83 23.44 4.39
N ARG A 294 7.13 22.61 3.60
CA ARG A 294 6.06 21.73 4.07
C ARG A 294 6.60 20.68 5.02
N THR A 295 5.89 20.49 6.13
CA THR A 295 6.16 19.41 7.06
C THR A 295 5.24 18.23 6.73
N TYR A 296 5.81 17.04 6.63
CA TYR A 296 5.09 15.79 6.41
C TYR A 296 5.86 14.63 7.06
N TRP A 297 5.21 13.48 7.24
CA TRP A 297 5.85 12.32 7.87
C TRP A 297 7.05 11.85 7.03
N ARG A 298 8.09 11.32 7.69
CA ARG A 298 9.35 10.89 7.01
C ARG A 298 10.03 11.97 6.17
N ALA A 299 9.81 13.25 6.42
CA ALA A 299 10.57 14.35 5.81
C ALA A 299 12.03 14.38 6.31
N PHE A 300 12.80 13.32 6.03
CA PHE A 300 14.16 13.15 6.51
C PHE A 300 15.16 13.96 5.70
N HIS A 301 16.13 14.52 6.42
CA HIS A 301 17.24 15.24 5.83
C HIS A 301 18.47 14.34 5.70
N PRO A 302 19.15 14.31 4.53
CA PRO A 302 20.39 13.59 4.36
C PRO A 302 21.44 13.98 5.41
N THR A 303 22.23 13.01 5.85
CA THR A 303 23.37 13.25 6.76
C THR A 303 24.70 13.05 6.03
N ARG A 304 25.83 13.10 6.74
CA ARG A 304 27.17 12.96 6.14
C ARG A 304 28.06 12.03 6.96
N GLY A 305 29.03 11.42 6.27
CA GLY A 305 30.07 10.58 6.87
C GLY A 305 29.52 9.31 7.52
N ASN A 306 30.04 8.97 8.70
CA ASN A 306 29.72 7.75 9.44
C ASN A 306 28.56 7.91 10.44
N ARG A 307 27.75 8.96 10.30
CA ARG A 307 26.54 9.16 11.14
C ARG A 307 25.50 8.07 10.84
N ALA A 308 24.63 7.84 11.81
CA ALA A 308 23.46 6.98 11.61
C ALA A 308 22.61 7.52 10.46
N CYS A 309 22.16 6.61 9.59
CA CYS A 309 21.28 6.93 8.49
C CYS A 309 19.88 7.25 9.04
N PRO A 310 19.21 8.31 8.57
CA PRO A 310 17.85 8.63 9.00
C PRO A 310 16.83 7.51 8.79
N CYS A 311 17.03 6.65 7.78
CA CYS A 311 16.17 5.48 7.55
C CYS A 311 16.30 4.38 8.63
N GLY A 312 17.27 4.48 9.55
CA GLY A 312 17.49 3.53 10.63
C GLY A 312 18.24 2.24 10.26
N ARG A 313 18.55 2.01 8.98
CA ARG A 313 19.14 0.75 8.47
C ARG A 313 20.68 0.67 8.54
N GLY A 314 21.35 1.63 9.20
CA GLY A 314 22.81 1.58 9.38
C GLY A 314 23.50 2.94 9.30
N LYS A 315 24.74 2.96 8.80
CA LYS A 315 25.51 4.20 8.62
C LYS A 315 25.23 4.83 7.25
N TRP A 316 25.12 6.16 7.19
CA TRP A 316 24.88 6.90 5.95
C TRP A 316 25.85 6.52 4.82
N SER A 317 27.14 6.37 5.14
CA SER A 317 28.18 6.00 4.17
C SER A 317 27.96 4.66 3.47
N ALA A 318 27.22 3.72 4.08
CA ALA A 318 26.99 2.37 3.57
C ALA A 318 25.54 2.12 3.09
N CYS A 319 24.62 3.06 3.32
CA CYS A 319 23.18 2.81 3.15
C CYS A 319 22.66 2.95 1.71
N GLY A 320 23.46 3.43 0.76
CA GLY A 320 23.10 3.42 -0.67
C GLY A 320 22.11 4.49 -1.16
N HIS A 321 21.75 5.47 -0.33
CA HIS A 321 20.85 6.59 -0.71
C HIS A 321 21.54 7.62 -1.62
N ARG A 322 21.84 7.21 -2.85
CA ARG A 322 22.53 8.01 -3.87
C ARG A 322 22.04 7.60 -5.25
N TRP A 323 22.11 8.55 -6.18
CA TRP A 323 21.84 8.28 -7.60
C TRP A 323 22.77 7.18 -8.14
N GLY A 324 22.23 6.30 -8.98
CA GLY A 324 22.96 5.18 -9.57
C GLY A 324 23.40 4.06 -8.62
N ALA A 325 23.16 4.18 -7.30
CA ALA A 325 23.43 3.10 -6.35
C ALA A 325 22.19 2.20 -6.18
N ALA A 326 22.41 0.92 -5.93
CA ALA A 326 21.33 0.03 -5.49
C ALA A 326 20.70 0.59 -4.20
N GLY A 327 19.38 0.43 -4.05
CA GLY A 327 18.68 0.77 -2.81
C GLY A 327 19.30 0.11 -1.57
N PRO A 328 18.99 0.62 -0.37
CA PRO A 328 19.43 -0.02 0.88
C PRO A 328 18.98 -1.48 0.90
N GLY A 329 19.94 -2.41 0.86
CA GLY A 329 19.66 -3.83 1.03
C GLY A 329 19.14 -4.12 2.45
N ARG A 330 18.33 -5.17 2.59
CA ARG A 330 18.02 -5.75 3.91
C ARG A 330 19.35 -6.20 4.56
N THR A 331 19.69 -5.62 5.70
CA THR A 331 20.70 -6.17 6.63
C THR A 331 20.06 -7.21 7.52
#